data_AF-A0A350J973-F1
#
_entry.id   AF-A0A350J973-F1
#
_cell.length_a   1.000
_cell.length_b   1.000
_cell.length_c   1.000
_cell.angle_alpha   90.00
_cell.angle_beta   90.00
_cell.angle_gamma   90.00
#
_symmetry.space_group_name_H-M   'P 1'
#
loop_
_entity.id
_entity.type
_entity.pdbx_description
1 polymer ?
#
loop_
_entity_poly.entity_id
_entity_poly.type
_entity_poly.pdbx_seq_one_letter_code
_entity_poly.pdbx_strand_id
1 'polypeptide(L)'
;MTKRRSSGTRNLIFTVVLIAFVVVGILCATRLYDVSNRKARLLEERRQLEAQKQQLIDKNNAILAQGSRGSDRVYVEGVAREQLDMVYPGEIVFRVTGE
;
A
#
# COMPACT_ATOMS: atom_id res chain seq x y z
N MET A 1 35.97 22.20 68.07
CA MET A 1 36.21 22.57 66.66
C MET A 1 35.18 21.89 65.77
N THR A 2 34.70 22.65 64.79
CA THR A 2 33.38 22.58 64.15
C THR A 2 33.21 21.36 63.25
N LYS A 3 32.34 20.45 63.69
CA LYS A 3 31.81 19.33 62.92
C LYS A 3 30.54 19.80 62.22
N ARG A 4 30.52 19.91 60.88
CA ARG A 4 29.35 19.85 59.98
C ARG A 4 29.60 20.58 58.65
N ARG A 5 30.13 19.89 57.66
CA ARG A 5 29.92 20.19 56.23
C ARG A 5 30.03 18.89 55.41
N SER A 6 29.07 17.98 55.54
CA SER A 6 28.97 16.81 54.63
C SER A 6 27.55 16.53 54.14
N SER A 7 26.56 17.31 54.57
CA SER A 7 25.16 17.17 54.13
C SER A 7 24.88 17.84 52.77
N GLY A 8 25.62 18.90 52.42
CA GLY A 8 25.43 19.63 51.16
C GLY A 8 25.80 18.81 49.92
N THR A 9 26.87 18.02 49.98
CA THR A 9 27.34 17.22 48.85
C THR A 9 26.40 16.07 48.53
N ARG A 10 25.77 15.43 49.53
CA ARG A 10 24.75 14.40 49.29
C ARG A 10 23.49 14.99 48.65
N ASN A 11 23.02 16.14 49.11
CA ASN A 11 21.87 16.80 48.48
C ASN A 11 22.17 17.21 47.03
N LEU A 12 23.38 17.71 46.75
CA LEU A 12 23.80 18.02 45.38
C LEU A 12 23.82 16.77 44.49
N ILE A 13 24.41 15.67 44.96
CA ILE A 13 24.45 14.41 44.21
C ILE A 13 23.03 13.90 43.95
N PHE A 14 22.16 13.90 44.96
CA PHE A 14 20.75 13.50 44.78
C PHE A 14 20.03 14.38 43.76
N THR A 15 20.21 15.71 43.80
CA THR A 15 19.60 16.62 42.81
C THR A 15 20.09 16.38 41.39
N VAL A 16 21.39 16.14 41.19
CA VAL A 16 21.97 15.86 39.86
C VAL A 16 21.47 14.53 39.31
N VAL A 17 21.39 13.50 40.16
CA VAL A 17 20.83 12.19 39.77
C VAL A 17 19.35 12.33 39.38
N LEU A 18 18.57 13.13 40.12
CA LEU A 18 17.15 13.36 39.82
C LEU A 18 16.97 14.08 38.48
N ILE A 19 17.78 15.11 38.22
CA ILE A 19 17.77 15.83 36.93
C ILE A 19 18.17 14.88 35.80
N ALA A 20 19.22 14.07 35.98
CA ALA A 20 19.63 13.08 34.98
C ALA A 20 18.51 12.07 34.69
N PHE A 21 17.78 11.62 35.73
CA PHE A 21 16.66 10.70 35.57
C PHE A 21 15.50 11.32 34.79
N VAL A 22 15.19 12.60 35.05
CA VAL A 22 14.16 13.35 34.31
C VAL A 22 14.55 13.49 32.85
N VAL A 23 15.81 13.85 32.56
CA VAL A 23 16.30 13.98 31.18
C VAL A 23 16.25 12.64 30.44
N VAL A 24 16.67 11.55 31.07
CA VAL A 24 16.58 10.19 30.48
C VAL A 24 15.12 9.78 30.28
N GLY A 25 14.24 10.09 31.23
CA GLY A 25 12.80 9.83 31.11
C GLY A 25 12.17 10.54 29.91
N ILE A 26 12.49 11.83 29.71
CA ILE A 26 12.02 12.62 28.56
C ILE A 26 12.59 12.05 27.24
N LEU A 27 13.87 11.65 27.22
CA LEU A 27 14.48 11.03 26.03
C LEU A 27 13.84 9.68 25.69
N CYS A 28 13.57 8.84 26.68
CA CYS A 28 12.87 7.58 26.48
C CYS A 28 11.43 7.81 25.98
N ALA A 29 10.71 8.78 26.55
CA ALA A 29 9.36 9.11 26.14
C ALA A 29 9.31 9.56 24.67
N THR A 30 10.16 10.51 24.26
CA THR A 30 10.23 11.00 22.88
C THR A 30 10.55 9.88 21.88
N ARG A 31 11.52 9.01 22.20
CA ARG A 31 11.86 7.85 21.37
C ARG A 31 10.71 6.84 21.23
N LEU A 32 9.94 6.60 22.29
CA LEU A 32 8.78 5.70 22.24
C LEU A 32 7.63 6.26 21.39
N TYR A 33 7.38 7.57 21.47
CA TYR A 33 6.41 8.24 20.59
C TYR A 33 6.82 8.17 19.12
N ASP A 34 8.09 8.44 18.81
CA ASP A 34 8.60 8.36 17.43
C ASP A 34 8.51 6.95 16.85
N VAL A 35 8.83 5.92 17.63
CA VAL A 35 8.75 4.53 17.18
C VAL A 35 7.29 4.13 16.91
N SER A 36 6.35 4.58 17.74
CA SER A 36 4.93 4.28 17.56
C SER A 36 4.36 4.93 16.29
N ASN A 37 4.69 6.20 16.05
CA ASN A 37 4.28 6.90 14.84
C ASN A 37 4.90 6.29 13.58
N ARG A 38 6.17 5.88 13.62
CA ARG A 38 6.83 5.19 12.50
C ARG A 38 6.15 3.86 12.20
N LYS A 39 5.80 3.08 13.23
CA LYS A 39 5.08 1.81 13.05
C LYS A 39 3.70 1.99 12.43
N ALA A 40 2.94 3.01 12.85
CA ALA A 40 1.65 3.32 12.27
C ALA A 40 1.76 3.66 10.77
N ARG A 41 2.72 4.53 10.41
CA ARG A 41 3.00 4.88 9.01
C ARG A 41 3.43 3.67 8.18
N LEU A 42 4.34 2.84 8.71
CA LEU A 42 4.78 1.61 8.04
C LEU A 42 3.62 0.63 7.80
N LEU A 43 2.66 0.53 8.72
CA LEU A 43 1.48 -0.32 8.53
C LEU A 43 0.53 0.24 7.46
N GLU A 44 0.34 1.55 7.42
CA GLU A 44 -0.45 2.21 6.37
C GLU A 44 0.21 2.05 5.00
N GLU A 45 1.52 2.28 4.89
CA GLU A 45 2.27 2.06 3.65
C GLU A 45 2.17 0.61 3.18
N ARG A 46 2.28 -0.36 4.08
CA ARG A 46 2.11 -1.79 3.75
C ARG A 46 0.73 -2.08 3.18
N ARG A 47 -0.34 -1.56 3.81
CA ARG A 47 -1.72 -1.74 3.33
C ARG A 47 -1.92 -1.08 1.96
N GLN A 48 -1.39 0.11 1.75
CA GLN A 48 -1.46 0.80 0.46
C GLN A 48 -0.70 0.02 -0.63
N LEU A 49 0.44 -0.57 -0.30
CA LEU A 49 1.23 -1.36 -1.24
C LEU A 49 0.53 -2.68 -1.61
N GLU A 50 -0.10 -3.34 -0.63
CA GLU A 50 -0.92 -4.54 -0.88
C GLU A 50 -2.14 -4.22 -1.76
N ALA A 51 -2.84 -3.11 -1.49
CA ALA A 51 -3.96 -2.68 -2.32
C ALA A 51 -3.51 -2.38 -3.76
N GLN A 52 -2.38 -1.70 -3.94
CA GLN A 52 -1.81 -1.45 -5.27
C GLN A 52 -1.40 -2.74 -5.99
N LYS A 53 -0.80 -3.69 -5.27
CA LYS A 53 -0.46 -5.01 -5.81
C LYS A 53 -1.72 -5.73 -6.30
N GLN A 54 -2.78 -5.75 -5.49
CA GLN A 54 -4.03 -6.41 -5.86
C GLN A 54 -4.67 -5.74 -7.09
N GLN A 55 -4.76 -4.41 -7.11
CA GLN A 55 -5.25 -3.67 -8.27
C GLN A 55 -4.44 -3.97 -9.54
N LEU A 56 -3.12 -4.12 -9.42
CA LEU A 56 -2.26 -4.40 -10.55
C LEU A 56 -2.45 -5.84 -11.06
N ILE A 57 -2.64 -6.80 -10.16
CA ILE A 57 -3.01 -8.19 -10.50
C ILE A 57 -4.36 -8.21 -11.21
N ASP A 58 -5.36 -7.52 -10.69
CA ASP A 58 -6.69 -7.47 -11.27
C ASP A 58 -6.66 -6.84 -12.67
N LYS A 59 -5.88 -5.75 -12.85
CA LYS A 59 -5.65 -5.14 -14.17
C LYS A 59 -4.96 -6.09 -15.13
N ASN A 60 -3.95 -6.83 -14.68
CA ASN A 60 -3.24 -7.80 -15.51
C ASN A 60 -4.20 -8.92 -15.94
N ASN A 61 -4.98 -9.47 -15.02
CA ASN A 61 -6.01 -10.48 -15.32
C ASN A 61 -7.07 -9.95 -16.30
N ALA A 62 -7.50 -8.69 -16.16
CA ALA A 62 -8.43 -8.07 -17.08
C ALA A 62 -7.83 -7.92 -18.50
N ILE A 63 -6.56 -7.52 -18.60
CA ILE A 63 -5.85 -7.43 -19.88
C ILE A 63 -5.66 -8.82 -20.51
N LEU A 64 -5.28 -9.82 -19.72
CA LEU A 64 -5.16 -11.20 -20.19
C LEU A 64 -6.50 -11.75 -20.68
N ALA A 65 -7.60 -11.47 -19.97
CA ALA A 65 -8.94 -11.85 -20.40
C ALA A 65 -9.35 -11.15 -21.72
N GLN A 66 -8.98 -9.87 -21.89
CA GLN A 66 -9.21 -9.14 -23.15
C GLN A 66 -8.34 -9.66 -24.30
N GLY A 67 -7.05 -9.91 -24.05
CA GLY A 67 -6.13 -10.46 -25.04
C GLY A 67 -6.49 -11.89 -25.45
N SER A 68 -6.96 -12.70 -24.51
CA SER A 68 -7.48 -14.04 -24.79
C SER A 68 -8.73 -13.99 -25.66
N ARG A 69 -9.62 -13.00 -25.49
CA ARG A 69 -10.76 -12.79 -26.40
C ARG A 69 -10.30 -12.41 -27.80
N GLY A 70 -9.32 -11.50 -27.92
CA GLY A 70 -8.79 -11.10 -29.23
C GLY A 70 -7.99 -12.19 -29.97
N SER A 71 -7.47 -13.19 -29.23
CA SER A 71 -6.69 -14.30 -29.80
C SER A 71 -7.56 -15.48 -30.22
N ASP A 72 -8.82 -15.51 -29.80
CA ASP A 72 -9.76 -16.58 -30.13
C ASP A 72 -10.34 -16.35 -31.53
N ARG A 73 -9.96 -17.21 -32.48
CA ARG A 73 -10.40 -17.13 -33.88
C ARG A 73 -11.92 -17.06 -34.02
N VAL A 74 -12.66 -17.74 -33.13
CA VAL A 74 -14.13 -17.77 -33.14
C VAL A 74 -14.70 -16.40 -32.76
N TYR A 75 -14.10 -15.73 -31.77
CA TYR A 75 -14.49 -14.39 -31.36
C TYR A 75 -14.19 -13.35 -32.45
N VAL A 76 -13.01 -13.44 -33.08
CA VAL A 76 -12.62 -12.54 -34.18
C VAL A 76 -13.54 -12.70 -35.39
N GLU A 77 -13.89 -13.93 -35.76
CA GLU A 77 -14.84 -14.20 -36.84
C GLU A 77 -16.24 -13.65 -36.53
N GLY A 78 -16.72 -13.85 -35.29
CA GLY A 78 -18.00 -13.31 -34.84
C GLY A 78 -18.06 -11.79 -34.94
N VAL A 79 -17.05 -11.08 -34.44
CA VAL A 79 -16.97 -9.62 -34.53
C VAL A 79 -16.86 -9.14 -35.99
N ALA A 80 -16.09 -9.84 -36.83
CA ALA A 80 -15.95 -9.48 -38.24
C ALA A 80 -17.27 -9.65 -39.01
N ARG A 81 -18.02 -10.71 -38.75
CA ARG A 81 -19.34 -10.93 -39.36
C ARG A 81 -20.40 -9.96 -38.83
N GLU A 82 -20.43 -9.72 -37.52
CA GLU A 82 -21.50 -8.95 -36.86
C GLU A 82 -21.30 -7.42 -36.94
N GLN A 83 -20.06 -6.93 -36.77
CA GLN A 83 -19.78 -5.49 -36.72
C GLN A 83 -19.20 -4.93 -38.02
N LEU A 84 -18.50 -5.77 -38.81
CA LEU A 84 -17.81 -5.33 -40.03
C LEU A 84 -18.47 -5.85 -41.32
N ASP A 85 -19.55 -6.65 -41.21
CA ASP A 85 -20.26 -7.31 -42.33
C ASP A 85 -19.31 -8.08 -43.26
N MET A 86 -18.21 -8.58 -42.71
CA MET A 86 -17.20 -9.33 -43.45
C MET A 86 -17.63 -10.79 -43.56
N VAL A 87 -17.62 -11.30 -44.79
CA VAL A 87 -17.91 -12.70 -45.13
C VAL A 87 -16.84 -13.27 -46.04
N TYR A 88 -16.74 -14.60 -46.09
CA TYR A 88 -15.77 -15.25 -46.98
C TYR A 88 -16.13 -15.01 -48.46
N PRO A 89 -15.13 -14.94 -49.36
CA PRO A 89 -15.40 -14.75 -50.79
C PRO A 89 -16.34 -15.85 -51.33
N GLY A 90 -17.53 -15.44 -51.78
CA GLY A 90 -18.56 -16.35 -52.29
C GLY A 90 -19.73 -16.66 -51.33
N GLU A 91 -19.70 -16.20 -50.08
CA GLU A 91 -20.86 -16.24 -49.18
C GLU A 91 -21.83 -15.08 -49.46
N ILE A 92 -23.14 -15.35 -49.39
CA ILE A 92 -24.21 -14.36 -49.62
C ILE A 92 -24.93 -14.12 -48.28
N VAL A 93 -24.94 -12.86 -47.80
CA VAL A 93 -25.61 -12.49 -46.55
C VAL A 93 -27.11 -12.32 -46.80
N PHE A 94 -27.92 -13.23 -46.26
CA PHE A 94 -29.37 -13.10 -46.28
C PHE A 94 -29.84 -12.32 -45.05
N ARG A 95 -30.08 -11.02 -45.21
CA ARG A 95 -30.77 -10.22 -44.19
C ARG A 95 -32.27 -10.46 -44.35
N VAL A 96 -32.85 -11.25 -43.44
CA VAL A 96 -34.31 -11.41 -43.38
C VAL A 96 -34.88 -10.13 -42.77
N THR A 97 -35.23 -9.18 -43.62
CA THR A 97 -36.06 -8.05 -43.23
C THR A 97 -37.47 -8.59 -43.03
N GLY A 98 -37.79 -9.00 -41.81
CA GLY A 98 -39.17 -9.31 -41.44
C GLY A 98 -39.99 -8.03 -41.49
N GLU A 99 -41.13 -8.09 -42.19
CA GLU A 99 -42.24 -7.14 -42.06
C GLU A 99 -42.83 -7.18 -40.64
#